data_AF-A0A7S2DIK2-F1
#
_entry.id   AF-A0A7S2DIK2-F1
#
_cell.length_a   1.000
_cell.length_b   1.000
_cell.length_c   1.000
_cell.angle_alpha   90.00
_cell.angle_beta   90.00
_cell.angle_gamma   90.00
#
_symmetry.space_group_name_H-M   'P 1'
#
loop_
_entity.id
_entity.type
_entity.pdbx_description
1 polymer ?
#
loop_
_entity_poly.entity_id
_entity_poly.type
_entity_poly.pdbx_seq_one_letter_code
_entity_poly.pdbx_strand_id
1 'polypeptide(L)'
;TVFTGVPTMSMELLSHPEFSKFNTSSLQNIGGGGAAPPAKLSAETAKKGKSAGQGWGLTESNALTVNTFSSQEYVQNPASCGRAQPLVDIKVVDENNKE
;
A
#
# COMPACT_ATOMS: atom_id res chain seq x y z
N THR A 1 11.70 9.29 -3.84
CA THR A 1 11.98 8.32 -2.76
C THR A 1 10.69 7.69 -2.25
N VAL A 2 10.75 6.45 -1.77
CA VAL A 2 9.60 5.69 -1.25
C VAL A 2 9.82 5.37 0.23
N PHE A 3 8.78 5.53 1.05
CA PHE A 3 8.71 4.98 2.40
C PHE A 3 7.82 3.74 2.39
N THR A 4 8.38 2.60 2.78
CA THR A 4 7.68 1.31 2.86
C THR A 4 7.59 0.87 4.32
N GLY A 5 6.38 0.68 4.83
CA GLY A 5 6.14 0.21 6.19
C GLY A 5 4.75 -0.36 6.38
N VAL A 6 4.41 -0.71 7.62
CA VAL A 6 3.04 -1.12 7.96
C VAL A 6 2.10 0.10 7.99
N PRO A 7 0.77 -0.10 7.84
CA PRO A 7 -0.19 1.00 7.81
C PRO A 7 -0.11 1.94 9.02
N THR A 8 0.16 1.43 10.21
CA THR A 8 0.30 2.22 11.44
C THR A 8 1.43 3.24 11.32
N MET A 9 2.62 2.82 10.87
CA MET A 9 3.78 3.72 10.68
C MET A 9 3.48 4.83 9.67
N SER A 10 2.79 4.48 8.58
CA SER A 10 2.40 5.46 7.56
C SER A 10 1.41 6.49 8.11
N MET A 11 0.42 6.04 8.88
CA MET A 11 -0.56 6.92 9.53
C MET A 11 0.09 7.84 10.55
N GLU A 12 0.97 7.31 11.41
CA GLU A 12 1.70 8.10 12.40
C GLU A 12 2.55 9.19 11.73
N LEU A 13 3.30 8.84 10.69
CA LEU A 13 4.08 9.79 9.90
C LEU A 13 3.21 10.91 9.33
N LEU A 14 2.10 10.57 8.67
CA LEU A 14 1.20 11.55 8.04
C LEU A 14 0.51 12.47 9.05
N SER A 15 0.24 11.94 10.25
CA SER A 15 -0.42 12.65 11.34
C SER A 15 0.53 13.43 12.26
N HIS A 16 1.84 13.29 12.08
CA HIS A 16 2.82 13.93 12.97
C HIS A 16 2.62 15.45 12.99
N PRO A 17 2.52 16.09 14.18
CA PRO A 17 2.20 17.52 14.30
C PRO A 17 3.25 18.41 13.64
N GLU A 18 4.48 17.91 13.49
CA GLU A 18 5.59 18.62 12.87
C GLU A 18 5.83 18.26 11.40
N PHE A 19 4.97 17.46 10.76
CA PHE A 19 5.17 17.01 9.38
C PHE A 19 5.41 18.19 8.41
N SER A 20 4.68 19.30 8.60
CA SER A 20 4.82 20.51 7.77
C SER A 20 6.06 21.35 8.10
N LYS A 21 6.74 21.11 9.23
CA LYS A 21 7.97 21.82 9.59
C LYS A 21 9.17 21.32 8.79
N PHE A 22 9.12 20.07 8.30
CA PHE A 22 10.22 19.44 7.58
C PHE A 22 9.98 19.45 6.07
N ASN A 23 11.05 19.63 5.30
CA ASN A 23 10.99 19.49 3.85
C ASN A 23 10.90 18.01 3.45
N THR A 24 9.68 17.54 3.16
CA THR A 24 9.43 16.17 2.70
C THR A 24 9.28 16.05 1.18
N SER A 25 9.75 17.03 0.40
CA SER A 25 9.58 17.04 -1.07
C SER A 25 10.20 15.82 -1.77
N SER A 26 11.26 15.23 -1.24
CA SER A 26 11.90 14.03 -1.82
C SER A 26 11.10 12.73 -1.58
N LEU A 27 10.25 12.70 -0.55
CA LEU A 27 9.30 11.61 -0.29
C LEU A 27 8.19 11.71 -1.32
N GLN A 28 8.06 10.70 -2.17
CA GLN A 28 7.10 10.70 -3.29
C GLN A 28 5.97 9.70 -3.05
N ASN A 29 6.29 8.53 -2.50
CA ASN A 29 5.34 7.47 -2.22
C ASN A 29 5.41 7.04 -0.75
N ILE A 30 4.25 6.80 -0.15
CA ILE A 30 4.08 6.23 1.19
C ILE A 30 3.18 5.01 1.05
N GLY A 31 3.61 3.88 1.57
CA GLY A 31 2.83 2.66 1.43
C GLY A 31 3.47 1.45 2.08
N GLY A 32 2.99 0.28 1.71
CA GLY A 32 3.56 -0.99 2.14
C GLY A 32 2.49 -2.06 2.33
N GLY A 33 2.75 -3.01 3.22
CA GLY A 33 1.90 -4.18 3.42
C GLY A 33 1.97 -4.71 4.84
N GLY A 34 1.59 -5.98 5.02
CA GLY A 34 1.64 -6.68 6.31
C GLY A 34 0.37 -6.57 7.15
N ALA A 35 -0.46 -5.53 6.95
CA ALA A 35 -1.79 -5.45 7.52
C ALA A 35 -2.74 -4.70 6.58
N ALA A 36 -4.04 -4.95 6.75
CA ALA A 36 -5.07 -4.18 6.07
C ALA A 36 -4.99 -2.70 6.51
N PRO A 37 -4.91 -1.76 5.56
CA PRO A 37 -4.75 -0.35 5.84
C PRO A 37 -6.11 0.25 6.19
N PRO A 38 -6.14 1.29 7.02
CA PRO A 38 -7.37 2.03 7.22
C PRO A 38 -7.77 2.70 5.91
N ALA A 39 -9.07 2.69 5.58
CA ALA A 39 -9.60 3.23 4.33
C ALA A 39 -9.19 4.70 4.05
N LYS A 40 -8.87 5.46 5.10
CA LYS A 40 -8.41 6.85 5.00
C LYS A 40 -6.95 7.02 4.57
N LEU A 41 -6.12 5.97 4.58
CA LEU A 41 -4.68 6.10 4.33
C LEU A 41 -4.37 6.72 2.96
N SER A 42 -5.08 6.29 1.91
CA SER A 42 -4.91 6.83 0.57
C SER A 42 -5.28 8.33 0.50
N ALA A 43 -6.40 8.71 1.11
CA ALA A 43 -6.85 10.10 1.17
C ALA A 43 -5.91 11.00 2.00
N GLU A 44 -5.45 10.54 3.17
CA GLU A 44 -4.50 11.30 4.01
C GLU A 44 -3.14 11.48 3.30
N THR A 45 -2.69 10.48 2.56
CA THR A 45 -1.46 10.56 1.76
C THR A 45 -1.61 11.58 0.63
N ALA A 46 -2.74 11.55 -0.07
CA ALA A 46 -3.06 12.51 -1.14
C ALA A 46 -3.12 13.96 -0.63
N LYS A 47 -3.67 14.20 0.57
CA LYS A 47 -3.67 15.53 1.22
C LYS A 47 -2.25 16.09 1.46
N LYS A 48 -1.23 15.25 1.54
CA LYS A 48 0.18 15.66 1.64
C LYS A 48 0.87 15.82 0.27
N GLY A 49 0.11 15.72 -0.83
CA GLY A 49 0.65 15.77 -2.19
C GLY A 49 1.54 14.57 -2.53
N LYS A 50 1.30 13.42 -1.87
CA LYS A 50 2.07 12.19 -2.02
C LYS A 50 1.21 11.09 -2.65
N SER A 51 1.86 10.11 -3.24
CA SER A 51 1.21 8.92 -3.77
C SER A 51 1.13 7.83 -2.70
N ALA A 52 0.00 7.14 -2.66
CA ALA A 52 -0.21 6.01 -1.77
C ALA A 52 -0.06 4.69 -2.53
N GLY A 53 0.40 3.65 -1.85
CA GLY A 53 0.40 2.30 -2.40
C GLY A 53 0.25 1.24 -1.33
N GLN A 54 -0.28 0.08 -1.73
CA GLN A 54 -0.28 -1.10 -0.90
C GLN A 54 0.08 -2.34 -1.71
N GLY A 55 0.63 -3.35 -1.05
CA GLY A 55 0.62 -4.72 -1.53
C GLY A 55 0.41 -5.76 -0.44
N TRP A 56 0.22 -6.99 -0.89
CA TRP A 56 0.14 -8.18 -0.06
C TRP A 56 1.15 -9.22 -0.53
N GLY A 57 1.61 -10.02 0.43
CA GLY A 57 2.68 -10.98 0.24
C GLY A 57 2.90 -11.82 1.47
N LEU A 58 3.59 -12.94 1.29
CA LEU A 58 3.94 -13.90 2.33
C LEU A 58 5.45 -14.14 2.34
N THR A 59 5.97 -14.71 3.42
CA THR A 59 7.37 -15.15 3.48
C THR A 59 7.63 -16.24 2.44
N GLU A 60 6.68 -17.15 2.27
CA GLU A 60 6.69 -18.28 1.35
C GLU A 60 6.70 -17.85 -0.14
N SER A 61 6.19 -16.65 -0.43
CA SER A 61 6.15 -16.08 -1.78
C SER A 61 7.29 -15.08 -2.05
N ASN A 62 8.32 -15.03 -1.21
CA ASN A 62 9.40 -14.05 -1.29
C ASN A 62 8.87 -12.59 -1.20
N ALA A 63 8.11 -12.33 -0.14
CA ALA A 63 7.43 -11.05 0.09
C ALA A 63 6.35 -10.77 -0.98
N LEU A 64 6.52 -9.73 -1.79
CA LEU A 64 5.44 -9.07 -2.54
C LEU A 64 4.86 -9.95 -3.67
N THR A 65 3.58 -10.32 -3.55
CA THR A 65 2.84 -11.10 -4.55
C THR A 65 1.90 -10.23 -5.39
N VAL A 66 1.20 -9.31 -4.73
CA VAL A 66 0.29 -8.35 -5.37
C VAL A 66 0.56 -6.95 -4.86
N ASN A 67 0.32 -5.95 -5.71
CA ASN A 67 0.34 -4.56 -5.32
C ASN A 67 -0.59 -3.69 -6.18
N THR A 68 -0.91 -2.51 -5.66
CA THR A 68 -1.44 -1.41 -6.46
C THR A 68 -0.29 -0.79 -7.25
N PHE A 69 -0.45 -0.65 -8.57
CA PHE A 69 0.59 -0.08 -9.44
C PHE A 69 0.49 1.44 -9.59
N SER A 70 -0.62 2.03 -9.15
CA SER A 70 -0.77 3.48 -9.10
C SER A 70 -1.54 3.92 -7.86
N SER A 71 -1.28 5.15 -7.41
CA SER A 71 -2.07 5.73 -6.32
C SER A 71 -3.54 5.90 -6.70
N GLN A 72 -3.85 6.06 -7.99
CA GLN A 72 -5.22 6.20 -8.46
C GLN A 72 -5.99 4.88 -8.37
N GLU A 73 -5.35 3.75 -8.72
CA GLU A 73 -5.89 2.41 -8.52
C GLU A 73 -6.23 2.16 -7.04
N TYR A 74 -5.34 2.56 -6.14
CA TYR A 74 -5.57 2.41 -4.70
C TYR A 74 -6.71 3.33 -4.19
N VAL A 75 -6.80 4.57 -4.68
CA VAL A 75 -7.89 5.49 -4.31
C VAL A 75 -9.25 4.98 -4.81
N GLN A 76 -9.30 4.39 -6.00
CA GLN A 76 -10.54 3.84 -6.57
C GLN A 76 -11.02 2.60 -5.83
N ASN A 77 -10.10 1.74 -5.38
CA ASN A 77 -10.42 0.49 -4.70
C ASN A 77 -9.61 0.33 -3.39
N PRO A 78 -9.91 1.11 -2.34
CA PRO A 78 -9.10 1.16 -1.11
C PRO A 78 -9.11 -0.14 -0.30
N ALA A 79 -10.06 -1.04 -0.56
CA ALA A 79 -10.11 -2.36 0.06
C ALA A 79 -9.32 -3.44 -0.70
N SER A 80 -8.82 -3.13 -1.91
CA SER A 80 -8.06 -4.07 -2.73
C SER A 80 -6.58 -4.09 -2.33
N CYS A 81 -5.96 -5.26 -2.38
CA CYS A 81 -4.51 -5.43 -2.29
C CYS A 81 -3.79 -5.23 -3.65
N GLY A 82 -4.55 -4.97 -4.72
CA GLY A 82 -4.06 -4.68 -6.06
C GLY A 82 -4.04 -5.90 -6.98
N ARG A 83 -3.05 -5.95 -7.87
CA ARG A 83 -2.91 -6.96 -8.93
C ARG A 83 -1.60 -7.73 -8.78
N ALA A 84 -1.55 -8.92 -9.38
CA ALA A 84 -0.37 -9.77 -9.38
C ALA A 84 0.87 -9.03 -9.94
N GLN A 85 2.02 -9.27 -9.31
CA GLN A 85 3.31 -8.82 -9.82
C GLN A 85 3.63 -9.52 -11.15
N PRO A 86 4.47 -8.90 -12.01
CA PRO A 86 4.99 -9.60 -13.19
C PRO A 86 5.63 -10.94 -12.78
N LEU A 87 5.39 -11.98 -13.58
CA LEU A 87 5.88 -13.36 -13.35
C LEU A 87 5.22 -14.09 -12.17
N VAL A 88 4.16 -13.52 -11.57
CA VAL A 88 3.39 -14.18 -10.52
C VAL A 88 2.00 -14.50 -11.03
N ASP A 89 1.63 -15.78 -10.96
CA ASP A 89 0.27 -16.25 -11.21
C ASP A 89 -0.46 -16.47 -9.88
N ILE A 90 -1.72 -16.03 -9.81
CA ILE A 90 -2.55 -16.11 -8.61
C ILE A 90 -3.88 -16.72 -8.98
N LYS A 91 -4.36 -17.61 -8.11
CA LYS A 91 -5.65 -18.27 -8.25
C LYS A 91 -6.32 -18.31 -6.89
N VAL A 92 -7.61 -17.98 -6.87
CA VAL A 92 -8.48 -18.20 -5.70
C VAL A 92 -9.12 -19.57 -5.89
N VAL A 93 -9.05 -20.42 -4.88
CA VAL A 93 -9.64 -21.75 -4.91
C VAL A 93 -10.53 -21.98 -3.69
N ASP A 94 -11.60 -22.74 -3.87
CA ASP A 94 -12.44 -23.22 -2.77
C ASP A 94 -11.78 -24.37 -1.99
N GLU A 95 -12.47 -24.89 -0.98
CA GLU A 95 -12.02 -26.01 -0.15
C GLU A 95 -11.83 -27.34 -0.91
N ASN A 96 -12.35 -27.44 -2.14
CA ASN A 96 -12.26 -28.60 -3.02
C ASN A 96 -11.25 -28.42 -4.16
N ASN A 97 -10.43 -27.36 -4.13
CA ASN A 97 -9.48 -26.97 -5.18
C ASN A 97 -10.14 -26.58 -6.53
N LYS A 98 -11.41 -26.15 -6.49
CA LYS A 98 -12.08 -25.59 -7.67
C LYS A 98 -11.98 -24.06 -7.67
N GLU A 99 -11.95 -23.49 -8.87
CA GLU A 99 -12.06 -22.04 -9.10
C GLU A 99 -13.50 -21.57 -8.95
#